data_AF-A0A0C2G250-F1
#
_entry.id   AF-A0A0C2G250-F1
#
_cell.length_a   1.000
_cell.length_b   1.000
_cell.length_c   1.000
_cell.angle_alpha   90.00
_cell.angle_beta   90.00
_cell.angle_gamma   90.00
#
_symmetry.space_group_name_H-M   'P 1'
#
loop_
_entity.id
_entity.type
_entity.pdbx_description
1 polymer ?
#
loop_
_entity_poly.entity_id
_entity_poly.type
_entity_poly.pdbx_seq_one_letter_code
_entity_poly.pdbx_strand_id
1 'polypeptide(L)'
;MPGLTGELSFKQYSGFLKGSDTHMLHYWLVEAELANPGDAPLLLWLNGGPGSSSLEGLFFENGPFRIDKDGFTVTRNPYSWNKFANILYLESPVGVGYSYSTDGVLPQYSDELTAAENYAALVDFFNLYPEYRTRPFYTTGESYAGVYIPTLSALLIKGIQNGTLNINYKGLAIGNGVLNKRTDMNSLFHVSYYHGQMTHKYV
;
A
#
# COMPACT_ATOMS: atom_id res chain seq x y z
N MET A 1 15.30 2.04 -15.04
CA MET A 1 14.92 0.72 -14.50
C MET A 1 15.38 -0.34 -15.49
N PRO A 2 16.16 -1.36 -15.07
CA PRO A 2 16.54 -2.47 -15.94
C PRO A 2 15.32 -3.17 -16.55
N GLY A 3 15.45 -3.68 -17.77
CA GLY A 3 14.40 -4.47 -18.43
C GLY A 3 13.22 -3.70 -19.01
N LEU A 4 13.08 -2.39 -18.75
CA LEU A 4 11.98 -1.58 -19.27
C LEU A 4 12.08 -1.42 -20.80
N THR A 5 11.03 -1.84 -21.51
CA THR A 5 10.95 -1.81 -22.99
C THR A 5 10.17 -0.61 -23.55
N GLY A 6 9.54 0.20 -22.70
CA GLY A 6 8.76 1.38 -23.08
C GLY A 6 9.34 2.70 -22.54
N GLU A 7 8.82 3.82 -23.04
CA GLU A 7 9.18 5.15 -22.52
C GLU A 7 8.63 5.36 -21.11
N LEU A 8 9.43 6.02 -20.26
CA LEU A 8 9.04 6.44 -18.92
C LEU A 8 8.64 7.92 -18.95
N SER A 9 7.33 8.18 -18.94
CA SER A 9 6.72 9.50 -19.08
C SER A 9 6.44 10.22 -17.74
N PHE A 10 6.74 9.60 -16.61
CA PHE A 10 6.48 10.10 -15.25
C PHE A 10 7.69 9.87 -14.35
N LYS A 11 7.82 10.66 -13.28
CA LYS A 11 8.88 10.50 -12.30
C LYS A 11 8.54 9.35 -11.34
N GLN A 12 9.58 8.72 -10.83
CA GLN A 12 9.46 7.70 -9.80
C GLN A 12 10.62 7.79 -8.82
N TYR A 13 10.34 7.44 -7.57
CA TYR A 13 11.27 7.53 -6.46
C TYR A 13 11.18 6.24 -5.65
N SER A 14 12.32 5.69 -5.27
CA SER A 14 12.41 4.52 -4.42
C SER A 14 13.41 4.81 -3.31
N GLY A 15 13.04 4.53 -2.07
CA GLY A 15 13.86 4.86 -0.90
C GLY A 15 13.26 4.28 0.37
N PHE A 16 13.58 4.89 1.50
CA PHE A 16 13.11 4.44 2.81
C PHE A 16 12.47 5.59 3.58
N LEU A 17 11.39 5.27 4.29
CA LEU A 17 10.68 6.14 5.23
C LEU A 17 10.85 5.58 6.64
N LYS A 18 10.93 6.46 7.63
CA LYS A 18 11.08 6.05 9.03
C LYS A 18 9.74 5.60 9.62
N GLY A 19 9.62 4.30 9.91
CA GLY A 19 8.52 3.76 10.71
C GLY A 19 8.75 3.93 12.22
N SER A 20 10.02 3.93 12.64
CA SER A 20 10.45 4.23 14.01
C SER A 20 11.88 4.77 13.98
N ASP A 21 12.53 4.90 15.15
CA ASP A 21 13.95 5.26 15.23
C ASP A 21 14.88 4.21 14.60
N THR A 22 14.44 2.94 14.54
CA THR A 22 15.25 1.82 14.05
C THR A 22 14.62 1.07 12.87
N HIS A 23 13.35 1.31 12.55
CA HIS A 23 12.66 0.63 11.44
C HIS A 23 12.57 1.52 10.21
N MET A 24 13.14 1.03 9.10
CA MET A 24 13.13 1.69 7.79
C MET A 24 12.19 0.94 6.85
N LEU A 25 11.11 1.60 6.41
CA LEU A 25 10.12 1.04 5.50
C LEU A 25 10.44 1.47 4.06
N HIS A 26 10.68 0.50 3.18
CA HIS A 26 10.90 0.75 1.76
C HIS A 26 9.61 1.29 1.13
N TYR A 27 9.76 2.27 0.25
CA TYR A 27 8.68 2.75 -0.58
C TYR A 27 9.10 2.88 -2.03
N TRP A 28 8.10 2.82 -2.91
CA TRP A 28 8.21 3.23 -4.30
C TRP A 28 7.05 4.17 -4.65
N LEU A 29 7.37 5.43 -4.88
CA LEU A 29 6.44 6.44 -5.39
C LEU A 29 6.50 6.49 -6.91
N VAL A 30 5.35 6.42 -7.57
CA VAL A 30 5.19 6.68 -9.01
C VAL A 30 4.25 7.86 -9.20
N GLU A 31 4.72 8.90 -9.89
CA GLU A 31 3.89 10.08 -10.16
C GLU A 31 2.82 9.79 -11.22
N ALA A 32 1.79 10.63 -11.21
CA ALA A 32 0.69 10.53 -12.17
C ALA A 32 1.19 10.79 -13.61
N GLU A 33 0.73 10.00 -14.56
CA GLU A 33 0.98 10.16 -16.00
C GLU A 33 0.03 11.20 -16.60
N LEU A 34 0.15 12.44 -16.11
CA LEU A 34 -0.61 13.60 -16.56
C LEU A 34 0.35 14.72 -16.99
N ALA A 35 -0.15 15.71 -17.73
CA ALA A 35 0.63 16.90 -18.08
C ALA A 35 1.18 17.64 -16.85
N ASN A 36 0.42 17.62 -15.75
CA ASN A 36 0.84 18.11 -14.45
C ASN A 36 0.48 17.09 -13.34
N PRO A 37 1.45 16.30 -12.85
CA PRO A 37 1.20 15.34 -11.78
C PRO A 37 0.74 15.97 -10.46
N GLY A 38 0.97 17.28 -10.28
CA GLY A 38 0.54 18.05 -9.11
C GLY A 38 -0.98 18.17 -8.95
N ASP A 39 -1.73 18.03 -10.04
CA ASP A 39 -3.19 18.12 -10.04
C ASP A 39 -3.86 16.80 -9.64
N ALA A 40 -3.10 15.69 -9.64
CA ALA A 40 -3.60 14.37 -9.29
C ALA A 40 -3.58 14.11 -7.77
N PRO A 41 -4.50 13.28 -7.25
CA PRO A 41 -4.47 12.83 -5.86
C PRO A 41 -3.21 12.01 -5.56
N LEU A 42 -2.96 11.81 -4.27
CA LEU A 42 -2.04 10.80 -3.75
C LEU A 42 -2.82 9.59 -3.24
N LEU A 43 -2.42 8.40 -3.65
CA LEU A 43 -2.89 7.14 -3.10
C LEU A 43 -1.73 6.45 -2.39
N LEU A 44 -1.92 6.06 -1.13
CA LEU A 44 -1.11 5.01 -0.51
C LEU A 44 -1.66 3.65 -0.97
N TRP A 45 -0.80 2.71 -1.35
CA TRP A 45 -1.15 1.31 -1.60
C TRP A 45 -0.43 0.38 -0.62
N LEU A 46 -1.21 -0.49 0.05
CA LEU A 46 -0.71 -1.55 0.93
C LEU A 46 -1.25 -2.92 0.50
N ASN A 47 -0.37 -3.88 0.22
CA ASN A 47 -0.74 -5.29 0.16
C ASN A 47 -0.94 -5.88 1.57
N GLY A 48 -1.61 -7.03 1.63
CA GLY A 48 -1.97 -7.72 2.87
C GLY A 48 -0.98 -8.79 3.33
N GLY A 49 -1.45 -10.04 3.42
CA GLY A 49 -0.70 -11.19 3.91
C GLY A 49 -1.25 -11.72 5.24
N PRO A 50 -0.84 -11.21 6.42
CA PRO A 50 0.22 -10.24 6.70
C PRO A 50 1.60 -10.58 6.12
N GLY A 51 2.37 -9.56 5.73
CA GLY A 51 3.77 -9.71 5.33
C GLY A 51 4.04 -9.75 3.82
N SER A 52 3.03 -9.50 2.99
CA SER A 52 3.21 -9.39 1.54
C SER A 52 3.78 -8.03 1.16
N SER A 53 4.68 -8.02 0.17
CA SER A 53 5.25 -6.80 -0.39
C SER A 53 4.22 -5.98 -1.16
N SER A 54 4.20 -4.67 -0.95
CA SER A 54 3.38 -3.76 -1.77
C SER A 54 3.92 -3.55 -3.19
N LEU A 55 5.11 -4.08 -3.51
CA LEU A 55 5.59 -4.14 -4.89
C LEU A 55 4.84 -5.20 -5.70
N GLU A 56 4.08 -6.10 -5.06
CA GLU A 56 3.06 -6.90 -5.72
C GLU A 56 2.04 -6.00 -6.42
N GLY A 57 1.50 -5.01 -5.71
CA GLY A 57 0.65 -3.97 -6.27
C GLY A 57 1.25 -3.24 -7.47
N LEU A 58 2.55 -2.91 -7.37
CA LEU A 58 3.28 -2.16 -8.38
C LEU A 58 3.50 -2.97 -9.67
N PHE A 59 3.90 -4.23 -9.56
CA PHE A 59 4.31 -5.05 -10.71
C PHE A 59 3.23 -5.99 -11.24
N PHE A 60 2.24 -6.37 -10.43
CA PHE A 60 1.28 -7.41 -10.78
C PHE A 60 -0.18 -6.94 -10.76
N GLU A 61 -0.51 -5.83 -10.09
CA GLU A 61 -1.90 -5.40 -9.93
C GLU A 61 -2.22 -4.05 -10.59
N ASN A 62 -2.02 -2.93 -9.90
CA ASN A 62 -2.51 -1.61 -10.33
C ASN A 62 -1.39 -0.65 -10.72
N GLY A 63 -0.13 -1.05 -10.58
CA GLY A 63 1.00 -0.19 -10.92
C GLY A 63 1.32 -0.09 -12.42
N PRO A 64 2.28 0.80 -12.76
CA PRO A 64 2.63 1.15 -14.13
C PRO A 64 3.31 0.06 -14.94
N PHE A 65 3.72 -1.04 -14.30
CA PHE A 65 4.62 -2.01 -14.87
C PHE A 65 4.05 -3.44 -14.78
N ARG A 66 4.55 -4.29 -15.67
CA ARG A 66 4.36 -5.75 -15.66
C ARG A 66 5.68 -6.43 -15.90
N ILE A 67 6.02 -7.40 -15.06
CA ILE A 67 7.18 -8.28 -15.27
C ILE A 67 6.72 -9.44 -16.15
N ASP A 68 7.40 -9.65 -17.27
CA ASP A 68 7.10 -10.75 -18.20
C ASP A 68 7.63 -12.09 -17.65
N LYS A 69 7.25 -13.19 -18.30
CA LYS A 69 7.57 -14.57 -17.88
C LYS A 69 9.07 -14.88 -17.86
N ASP A 70 9.88 -14.10 -18.56
CA ASP A 70 11.34 -14.22 -18.54
C ASP A 70 11.98 -13.68 -17.25
N GLY A 71 11.19 -13.03 -16.38
CA GLY A 71 11.63 -12.45 -15.12
C GLY A 71 12.54 -11.22 -15.27
N PHE A 72 12.70 -10.70 -16.49
CA PHE A 72 13.60 -9.57 -16.78
C PHE A 72 12.89 -8.46 -17.55
N THR A 73 12.10 -8.80 -18.56
CA THR A 73 11.41 -7.83 -19.39
C THR A 73 10.31 -7.15 -18.58
N VAL A 74 10.32 -5.82 -18.60
CA VAL A 74 9.31 -4.98 -17.96
C VAL A 74 8.54 -4.21 -19.03
N THR A 75 7.22 -4.39 -19.05
CA THR A 75 6.30 -3.73 -19.98
C THR A 75 5.37 -2.76 -19.25
N ARG A 76 4.74 -1.84 -20.00
CA ARG A 76 3.80 -0.86 -19.44
C ARG A 76 2.43 -1.51 -19.21
N ASN A 77 1.83 -1.24 -18.05
CA ASN A 77 0.43 -1.59 -17.79
C ASN A 77 -0.50 -0.50 -18.34
N PRO A 78 -1.31 -0.77 -19.38
CA PRO A 78 -2.23 0.21 -19.94
C PRO A 78 -3.40 0.58 -19.01
N TYR A 79 -3.62 -0.19 -17.94
CA TYR A 79 -4.68 0.02 -16.94
C TYR A 79 -4.14 0.48 -15.58
N SER A 80 -2.90 0.99 -15.56
CA SER A 80 -2.27 1.48 -14.34
C SER A 80 -3.09 2.59 -13.69
N TRP A 81 -3.21 2.54 -12.37
CA TRP A 81 -3.82 3.61 -11.58
C TRP A 81 -2.99 4.90 -11.60
N ASN A 82 -1.68 4.80 -11.92
CA ASN A 82 -0.86 6.01 -12.05
C ASN A 82 -1.26 6.87 -13.26
N LYS A 83 -2.22 6.44 -14.08
CA LYS A 83 -2.82 7.30 -15.11
C LYS A 83 -3.67 8.44 -14.56
N PHE A 84 -4.14 8.33 -13.31
CA PHE A 84 -4.98 9.37 -12.69
C PHE A 84 -4.52 9.77 -11.29
N ALA A 85 -3.53 9.10 -10.71
CA ALA A 85 -3.06 9.35 -9.35
C ALA A 85 -1.53 9.24 -9.23
N ASN A 86 -0.97 9.94 -8.24
CA ASN A 86 0.35 9.61 -7.73
C ASN A 86 0.18 8.45 -6.74
N ILE A 87 1.01 7.41 -6.82
CA ILE A 87 0.84 6.20 -6.00
C ILE A 87 2.10 5.91 -5.21
N LEU A 88 1.95 5.83 -3.89
CA LEU A 88 2.98 5.44 -2.95
C LEU A 88 2.75 3.97 -2.57
N TYR A 89 3.57 3.07 -3.09
CA TYR A 89 3.63 1.68 -2.64
C TYR A 89 4.56 1.61 -1.44
N LEU A 90 4.06 1.15 -0.29
CA LEU A 90 4.84 1.07 0.95
C LEU A 90 4.96 -0.39 1.39
N GLU A 91 6.18 -0.90 1.50
CA GLU A 91 6.43 -2.24 2.03
C GLU A 91 6.38 -2.21 3.56
N SER A 92 5.36 -2.84 4.14
CA SER A 92 5.08 -2.79 5.57
C SER A 92 4.42 -4.09 6.04
N PRO A 93 4.65 -4.56 7.28
CA PRO A 93 5.52 -3.99 8.33
C PRO A 93 7.03 -4.11 8.05
N VAL A 94 7.87 -3.65 8.99
CA VAL A 94 9.32 -3.87 8.94
C VAL A 94 9.65 -5.34 8.66
N GLY A 95 10.68 -5.62 7.86
CA GLY A 95 11.03 -6.98 7.44
C GLY A 95 10.29 -7.48 6.19
N VAL A 96 9.27 -6.77 5.70
CA VAL A 96 8.61 -7.06 4.42
C VAL A 96 9.44 -6.52 3.26
N GLY A 97 9.75 -7.39 2.29
CA GLY A 97 10.46 -7.01 1.07
C GLY A 97 11.83 -6.40 1.37
N TYR A 98 12.01 -5.13 1.02
CA TYR A 98 13.24 -4.38 1.30
C TYR A 98 13.21 -3.64 2.63
N SER A 99 12.08 -3.57 3.34
CA SER A 99 11.97 -2.93 4.65
C SER A 99 12.77 -3.69 5.72
N TYR A 100 13.47 -2.97 6.60
CA TYR A 100 14.42 -3.58 7.53
C TYR A 100 14.57 -2.81 8.86
N SER A 101 15.08 -3.50 9.89
CA SER A 101 15.50 -2.90 11.15
C SER A 101 17.01 -2.64 11.18
N THR A 102 17.44 -1.52 11.76
CA THR A 102 18.85 -1.12 11.85
C THR A 102 19.54 -1.56 13.14
N ASP A 103 18.79 -2.01 14.15
CA ASP A 103 19.32 -2.31 15.50
C ASP A 103 19.70 -3.79 15.71
N GLY A 104 19.40 -4.66 14.74
CA GLY A 104 19.66 -6.10 14.82
C GLY A 104 18.72 -6.84 15.78
N VAL A 105 17.69 -6.18 16.33
CA VAL A 105 16.66 -6.81 17.15
C VAL A 105 15.59 -7.40 16.25
N LEU A 106 15.13 -8.62 16.57
CA LEU A 106 14.03 -9.24 15.86
C LEU A 106 12.75 -8.41 16.05
N PRO A 107 12.11 -7.93 14.96
CA PRO A 107 10.92 -7.11 15.09
C PRO A 107 9.76 -7.87 15.72
N GLN A 108 8.92 -7.14 16.44
CA GLN A 108 7.65 -7.61 16.95
C GLN A 108 6.53 -7.04 16.10
N TYR A 109 5.46 -7.81 15.91
CA TYR A 109 4.35 -7.43 15.03
C TYR A 109 3.04 -7.44 15.80
N SER A 110 2.29 -6.34 15.70
CA SER A 110 0.87 -6.26 16.05
C SER A 110 0.17 -5.32 15.08
N ASP A 111 -1.16 -5.36 15.03
CA ASP A 111 -1.94 -4.44 14.20
C ASP A 111 -1.71 -2.98 14.66
N GLU A 112 -1.59 -2.74 15.97
CA GLU A 112 -1.32 -1.42 16.55
C GLU A 112 0.08 -0.92 16.21
N LEU A 113 1.11 -1.77 16.33
CA LEU A 113 2.48 -1.41 15.98
C LEU A 113 2.60 -1.11 14.49
N THR A 114 2.02 -1.96 13.64
CA THR A 114 2.03 -1.76 12.18
C THR A 114 1.33 -0.45 11.80
N ALA A 115 0.18 -0.15 12.41
CA ALA A 115 -0.52 1.12 12.17
C ALA A 115 0.30 2.34 12.63
N ALA A 116 0.95 2.25 13.80
CA ALA A 116 1.79 3.33 14.32
C ALA A 116 3.02 3.59 13.44
N GLU A 117 3.70 2.54 12.98
CA GLU A 117 4.86 2.66 12.09
C GLU A 117 4.46 3.18 10.70
N ASN A 118 3.34 2.73 10.14
CA ASN A 118 2.82 3.28 8.89
C ASN A 118 2.44 4.75 9.01
N TYR A 119 1.86 5.16 10.16
CA TYR A 119 1.57 6.55 10.43
C TYR A 119 2.86 7.39 10.48
N ALA A 120 3.89 6.91 11.20
CA ALA A 120 5.19 7.58 11.27
C ALA A 120 5.86 7.69 9.89
N ALA A 121 5.82 6.63 9.09
CA ALA A 121 6.36 6.63 7.73
C ALA A 121 5.63 7.63 6.82
N LEU A 122 4.30 7.78 6.95
CA LEU A 122 3.57 8.81 6.22
C LEU A 122 3.92 10.23 6.69
N VAL A 123 4.11 10.46 8.00
CA VAL A 123 4.59 11.75 8.50
C VAL A 123 5.96 12.09 7.90
N ASP A 124 6.88 11.12 7.87
CA ASP A 124 8.21 11.25 7.26
C ASP A 124 8.10 11.53 5.75
N PHE A 125 7.21 10.82 5.06
CA PHE A 125 6.92 11.04 3.64
C PHE A 125 6.46 12.48 3.37
N PHE A 126 5.50 12.99 4.13
CA PHE A 126 5.00 14.36 3.95
C PHE A 126 5.99 15.44 4.42
N ASN A 127 7.05 15.07 5.15
CA ASN A 127 8.17 15.97 5.43
C ASN A 127 9.17 15.99 4.26
N LEU A 128 9.44 14.83 3.67
CA LEU A 128 10.32 14.68 2.51
C LEU A 128 9.71 15.26 1.23
N TYR A 129 8.39 15.13 1.07
CA TYR A 129 7.61 15.55 -0.09
C TYR A 129 6.47 16.51 0.31
N PRO A 130 6.80 17.72 0.79
CA PRO A 130 5.81 18.66 1.34
C PRO A 130 4.73 19.08 0.35
N GLU A 131 5.00 19.03 -0.96
CA GLU A 131 4.07 19.34 -2.05
C GLU A 131 2.87 18.38 -2.12
N TYR A 132 2.93 17.21 -1.46
CA TYR A 132 1.82 16.26 -1.41
C TYR A 132 0.82 16.54 -0.29
N ARG A 133 1.16 17.41 0.69
CA ARG A 133 0.27 17.69 1.84
C ARG A 133 -1.08 18.27 1.44
N THR A 134 -1.11 19.11 0.41
CA THR A 134 -2.32 19.80 -0.06
C THR A 134 -3.12 18.97 -1.06
N ARG A 135 -2.53 17.94 -1.66
CA ARG A 135 -3.20 17.07 -2.64
C ARG A 135 -4.23 16.18 -1.94
N PRO A 136 -5.38 15.90 -2.56
CA PRO A 136 -6.32 14.92 -2.03
C PRO A 136 -5.61 13.58 -1.76
N PHE A 137 -5.65 13.11 -0.53
CA PHE A 137 -4.95 11.89 -0.10
C PHE A 137 -5.94 10.78 0.28
N TYR A 138 -5.67 9.57 -0.20
CA TYR A 138 -6.46 8.38 0.12
C TYR A 138 -5.55 7.23 0.53
N THR A 139 -6.02 6.41 1.47
CA THR A 139 -5.37 5.15 1.83
C THR A 139 -6.08 4.00 1.11
N THR A 140 -5.31 3.18 0.40
CA THR A 140 -5.85 2.06 -0.37
C THR A 140 -5.06 0.79 -0.14
N GLY A 141 -5.70 -0.38 -0.26
CA GLY A 141 -4.99 -1.65 -0.11
C GLY A 141 -5.88 -2.87 -0.32
N GLU A 142 -5.28 -4.05 -0.20
CA GLU A 142 -5.94 -5.34 -0.44
C GLU A 142 -5.79 -6.34 0.72
N SER A 143 -6.73 -7.29 0.86
CA SER A 143 -6.61 -8.47 1.71
C SER A 143 -6.48 -8.11 3.19
N TYR A 144 -5.39 -8.48 3.88
CA TYR A 144 -5.18 -8.08 5.28
C TYR A 144 -5.00 -6.55 5.46
N ALA A 145 -4.82 -5.79 4.38
CA ALA A 145 -4.96 -4.33 4.43
C ALA A 145 -6.39 -3.89 4.83
N GLY A 146 -7.36 -4.80 4.84
CA GLY A 146 -8.65 -4.62 5.53
C GLY A 146 -8.51 -4.29 7.02
N VAL A 147 -7.40 -4.68 7.66
CA VAL A 147 -7.04 -4.26 9.03
C VAL A 147 -6.11 -3.04 9.00
N TYR A 148 -5.10 -3.04 8.13
CA TYR A 148 -4.11 -1.95 8.07
C TYR A 148 -4.71 -0.60 7.69
N ILE A 149 -5.59 -0.55 6.70
CA ILE A 149 -6.13 0.69 6.16
C ILE A 149 -7.04 1.38 7.18
N PRO A 150 -8.02 0.72 7.83
CA PRO A 150 -8.84 1.38 8.84
C PRO A 150 -8.05 1.83 10.08
N THR A 151 -7.13 1.01 10.57
CA THR A 151 -6.31 1.34 11.77
C THR A 151 -5.39 2.52 11.50
N LEU A 152 -4.70 2.55 10.36
CA LEU A 152 -3.90 3.69 9.91
C LEU A 152 -4.76 4.95 9.71
N SER A 153 -5.91 4.80 9.04
CA SER A 153 -6.83 5.92 8.79
C SER A 153 -7.31 6.59 10.08
N ALA A 154 -7.57 5.80 11.12
CA ALA A 154 -7.95 6.32 12.44
C ALA A 154 -6.83 7.17 13.05
N LEU A 155 -5.56 6.75 12.93
CA LEU A 155 -4.41 7.53 13.39
C LEU A 155 -4.22 8.82 12.58
N LEU A 156 -4.38 8.76 11.26
CA LEU A 156 -4.32 9.94 10.38
C LEU A 156 -5.37 10.99 10.77
N ILE A 157 -6.63 10.56 10.93
CA ILE A 157 -7.73 11.44 11.35
C ILE A 157 -7.45 12.04 12.73
N LYS A 158 -6.98 11.24 13.68
CA LYS A 158 -6.61 11.72 15.02
C LYS A 158 -5.49 12.75 14.98
N GLY A 159 -4.47 12.53 14.15
CA GLY A 159 -3.37 13.49 13.94
C GLY A 159 -3.85 14.83 13.37
N ILE A 160 -4.79 14.78 12.42
CA ILE A 160 -5.41 15.98 11.84
C ILE A 160 -6.23 16.73 12.89
N GLN A 161 -7.09 16.03 13.63
CA GLN A 161 -7.93 16.64 14.67
C GLN A 161 -7.12 17.26 15.81
N ASN A 162 -5.97 16.65 16.16
CA ASN A 162 -5.06 17.17 17.17
C ASN A 162 -4.12 18.27 16.65
N GLY A 163 -4.15 18.58 15.36
CA GLY A 163 -3.26 19.57 14.74
C GLY A 163 -1.80 19.12 14.61
N THR A 164 -1.50 17.85 14.83
CA THR A 164 -0.13 17.28 14.70
C THR A 164 0.20 16.83 13.27
N LEU A 165 -0.81 16.71 12.41
CA LEU A 165 -0.66 16.36 11.00
C LEU A 165 -1.54 17.27 10.13
N ASN A 166 -0.95 17.92 9.13
CA ASN A 166 -1.67 18.78 8.20
C ASN A 166 -1.60 18.20 6.79
N ILE A 167 -2.62 17.42 6.43
CA ILE A 167 -2.78 16.78 5.12
C ILE A 167 -4.24 16.82 4.67
N ASN A 168 -4.47 16.79 3.35
CA ASN A 168 -5.81 16.81 2.76
C ASN A 168 -6.39 15.39 2.61
N TYR A 169 -6.59 14.69 3.73
CA TYR A 169 -7.11 13.31 3.74
C TYR A 169 -8.60 13.25 3.36
N LYS A 170 -8.95 12.40 2.39
CA LYS A 170 -10.29 12.34 1.78
C LYS A 170 -11.05 11.04 1.96
N GLY A 171 -10.37 9.92 2.17
CA GLY A 171 -11.04 8.64 2.37
C GLY A 171 -10.14 7.44 2.14
N LEU A 172 -10.77 6.28 2.08
CA LEU A 172 -10.08 5.00 1.94
C LEU A 172 -10.82 4.05 0.98
N ALA A 173 -10.11 3.09 0.41
CA ALA A 173 -10.67 2.01 -0.40
C ALA A 173 -9.94 0.68 -0.11
N ILE A 174 -10.68 -0.42 -0.01
CA ILE A 174 -10.13 -1.72 0.36
C ILE A 174 -10.64 -2.78 -0.62
N GLY A 175 -9.74 -3.43 -1.34
CA GLY A 175 -10.04 -4.57 -2.20
C GLY A 175 -10.03 -5.87 -1.41
N ASN A 176 -11.08 -6.69 -1.53
CA ASN A 176 -11.13 -8.06 -0.98
C ASN A 176 -10.63 -8.18 0.49
N GLY A 177 -10.97 -7.18 1.32
CA GLY A 177 -10.36 -7.01 2.63
C GLY A 177 -10.86 -7.98 3.70
N VAL A 178 -9.98 -8.38 4.62
CA VAL A 178 -10.37 -9.00 5.89
C VAL A 178 -10.87 -7.90 6.83
N LEU A 179 -12.18 -7.83 7.04
CA LEU A 179 -12.81 -6.79 7.87
C LEU A 179 -13.44 -7.36 9.14
N ASN A 180 -13.98 -8.58 9.05
CA ASN A 180 -14.55 -9.28 10.19
C ASN A 180 -14.36 -10.78 10.03
N LYS A 181 -13.39 -11.32 10.75
CA LYS A 181 -13.02 -12.74 10.67
C LYS A 181 -14.21 -13.70 10.83
N ARG A 182 -15.20 -13.36 11.67
CA ARG A 182 -16.38 -14.21 11.88
C ARG A 182 -17.27 -14.21 10.65
N THR A 183 -17.61 -13.03 10.13
CA THR A 183 -18.46 -12.90 8.93
C THR A 183 -17.76 -13.49 7.70
N ASP A 184 -16.46 -13.23 7.54
CA ASP A 184 -15.65 -13.76 6.44
C ASP A 184 -15.67 -15.29 6.47
N MET A 185 -15.38 -15.89 7.63
CA MET A 185 -15.40 -17.35 7.82
C MET A 185 -16.79 -17.95 7.59
N ASN A 186 -17.85 -17.33 8.13
CA ASN A 186 -19.21 -17.81 7.94
C ASN A 186 -19.60 -17.80 6.45
N SER A 187 -19.22 -16.74 5.72
CA SER A 187 -19.53 -16.63 4.29
C SER A 187 -18.76 -17.63 3.43
N LEU A 188 -17.52 -17.97 3.82
CA LEU A 188 -16.67 -18.88 3.08
C LEU A 188 -17.32 -20.26 2.88
N PHE A 189 -17.96 -20.81 3.91
CA PHE A 189 -18.65 -22.10 3.79
C PHE A 189 -19.76 -22.08 2.74
N HIS A 190 -20.55 -21.00 2.73
CA HIS A 190 -21.60 -20.82 1.73
C HIS A 190 -21.03 -20.63 0.33
N VAL A 191 -20.03 -19.77 0.17
CA VAL A 191 -19.37 -19.55 -1.12
C VAL A 191 -18.83 -20.87 -1.66
N SER A 192 -18.07 -21.62 -0.87
CA SER A 192 -17.48 -22.88 -1.31
C SER A 192 -18.52 -23.95 -1.62
N TYR A 193 -19.63 -24.04 -0.88
CA TYR A 193 -20.71 -24.97 -1.21
C TYR A 193 -21.42 -24.60 -2.52
N TYR A 194 -21.87 -23.34 -2.66
CA TYR A 194 -22.63 -22.89 -3.83
C TYR A 194 -21.77 -22.76 -5.10
N HIS A 195 -20.45 -22.79 -4.98
CA HIS A 195 -19.51 -22.83 -6.11
C HIS A 195 -18.91 -24.23 -6.35
N GLY A 196 -19.48 -25.28 -5.74
CA GLY A 196 -19.09 -26.66 -6.02
C GLY A 196 -17.69 -27.06 -5.52
N GLN A 197 -17.12 -26.30 -4.58
CA GLN A 197 -15.82 -26.60 -3.96
C GLN A 197 -15.94 -27.55 -2.77
N MET A 198 -17.16 -27.71 -2.22
CA MET A 198 -17.44 -28.60 -1.09
C MET A 198 -18.73 -29.40 -1.32
N THR A 199 -18.80 -30.57 -0.69
CA THR A 199 -19.99 -31.44 -0.72
C THR A 199 -20.82 -31.29 0.55
N HIS A 200 -22.06 -31.80 0.53
CA HIS A 200 -23.01 -31.79 1.66
C HIS A 200 -22.53 -32.54 2.91
N LYS A 201 -21.38 -33.22 2.87
CA LYS A 201 -20.87 -34.01 4.00
C LYS A 201 -20.26 -33.13 5.12
N TYR A 202 -20.16 -31.82 4.92
CA TYR A 202 -19.48 -30.86 5.78
C TYR A 202 -20.30 -29.59 6.09
N VAL A 203 -21.61 -29.59 5.81
CA VAL A 203 -22.53 -28.47 6.09
C VAL A 203 -23.51 -28.88 7.19
#